data_AF-T1ICZ1-F1
#
_entry.id   AF-T1ICZ1-F1
#
_cell.length_a   1.000
_cell.length_b   1.000
_cell.length_c   1.000
_cell.angle_alpha   90.00
_cell.angle_beta   90.00
_cell.angle_gamma   90.00
#
_symmetry.space_group_name_H-M   'P 1'
#
loop_
_entity.id
_entity.type
_entity.pdbx_description
1 polymer ?
#
loop_
_entity_poly.entity_id
_entity_poly.type
_entity_poly.pdbx_seq_one_letter_code
_entity_poly.pdbx_strand_id
1 'polypeptide(L)'
;NQTRGLLGNWSFDATDDFTLPNGQIVNVGSLQDFERLHKEFAINWLLEDKADKMIGDPLFVREYGRTASYYANRTFAPIWRKTPQDIIPPNRTKDIQTAESLCSDCYQCKYDYSVSLDKEMARTTLNFYSSYSKIKLLNKRRVLSCGVLETPRYGRKSNFFFTPDSKITFECNQGFTLVGDKRRICSAKGRWLEGEYGYTECLREEEYSLQAAGITWGIIGGCIVPIILVIVCIAFRLVKRKQKFDR
;
A
#
# COMPACT_ATOMS: atom_id res chain seq x y z
N ASN A 1 3.06 -11.80 9.58
CA ASN A 1 2.45 -10.52 9.99
C ASN A 1 1.08 -10.39 9.33
N GLN A 2 0.03 -10.81 10.03
CA GLN A 2 -1.35 -10.49 9.65
C GLN A 2 -1.80 -9.34 10.53
N THR A 3 -2.14 -8.20 9.92
CA THR A 3 -2.74 -7.07 10.62
C THR A 3 -4.17 -7.47 10.98
N ARG A 4 -4.48 -7.56 12.27
CA ARG A 4 -5.82 -7.85 12.78
C ARG A 4 -6.22 -6.81 13.82
N GLY A 5 -7.51 -6.53 13.96
CA GLY A 5 -8.00 -5.59 14.96
C GLY A 5 -9.52 -5.40 14.89
N LEU A 6 -10.00 -4.32 15.51
CA LEU A 6 -11.39 -3.87 15.43
C LEU A 6 -11.89 -3.68 13.99
N LEU A 7 -10.98 -3.38 13.06
CA LEU A 7 -11.29 -3.22 11.63
C LEU A 7 -11.18 -4.54 10.83
N GLY A 8 -11.10 -5.67 11.52
CA GLY A 8 -11.02 -7.00 10.94
C GLY A 8 -9.61 -7.48 10.61
N ASN A 9 -9.53 -8.56 9.84
CA ASN A 9 -8.29 -9.17 9.43
C ASN A 9 -7.89 -8.68 8.04
N TRP A 10 -6.62 -8.37 7.84
CA TRP A 10 -6.11 -7.97 6.53
C TRP A 10 -5.85 -9.20 5.64
N SER A 11 -6.93 -9.92 5.30
CA SER A 11 -6.94 -11.21 4.60
C SER A 11 -7.59 -11.14 3.20
N PHE A 12 -8.32 -10.06 2.90
CA PHE A 12 -9.24 -9.91 1.77
C PHE A 12 -10.47 -10.85 1.80
N ASP A 13 -10.71 -11.54 2.91
CA ASP A 13 -11.86 -12.39 3.11
C ASP A 13 -12.85 -11.72 4.07
N ALA A 14 -14.03 -11.32 3.58
CA ALA A 14 -15.02 -10.66 4.44
C ALA A 14 -15.59 -11.59 5.53
N THR A 15 -15.36 -12.90 5.44
CA THR A 15 -15.87 -13.87 6.41
C THR A 15 -15.05 -13.90 7.70
N ASP A 16 -13.81 -13.40 7.70
CA ASP A 16 -12.94 -13.33 8.88
C ASP A 16 -12.76 -11.90 9.45
N ASP A 17 -13.49 -10.92 8.91
CA ASP A 17 -13.46 -9.53 9.39
C ASP A 17 -13.98 -9.39 10.83
N PHE A 18 -14.90 -10.25 11.28
CA PHE A 18 -15.43 -10.22 12.64
C PHE A 18 -14.66 -11.16 13.60
N THR A 19 -13.33 -11.08 13.56
CA THR A 19 -12.46 -11.85 14.45
C THR A 19 -12.25 -11.14 15.79
N LEU A 20 -12.45 -11.85 16.88
CA LEU A 20 -12.21 -11.38 18.25
C LEU A 20 -10.72 -11.40 18.62
N PRO A 21 -10.32 -10.71 19.71
CA PRO A 21 -8.93 -10.74 20.19
C PRO A 21 -8.40 -12.16 20.47
N ASN A 22 -9.27 -13.06 20.94
CA ASN A 22 -8.94 -14.47 21.18
C ASN A 22 -8.76 -15.30 19.88
N GLY A 23 -9.01 -14.71 18.70
CA GLY A 23 -8.93 -15.38 17.40
C GLY A 23 -10.22 -16.07 16.96
N GLN A 24 -11.29 -16.03 17.76
CA GLN A 24 -12.58 -16.60 17.39
C GLN A 24 -13.31 -15.68 16.40
N ILE A 25 -13.86 -16.27 15.34
CA ILE A 25 -14.68 -15.55 14.36
C ILE A 25 -16.13 -15.53 14.85
N VAL A 26 -16.74 -14.35 14.86
CA VAL A 26 -18.13 -14.14 15.27
C VAL A 26 -19.01 -14.03 14.04
N ASN A 27 -20.07 -14.84 13.99
CA ASN A 27 -21.11 -14.67 12.98
C ASN A 27 -22.12 -13.62 13.45
N VAL A 28 -21.93 -12.40 12.96
CA VAL A 28 -22.76 -11.24 13.30
C VAL A 28 -24.10 -11.20 12.54
N GLY A 29 -24.36 -12.19 11.66
CA GLY A 29 -25.61 -12.26 10.89
C GLY A 29 -25.77 -11.07 9.94
N SER A 30 -26.74 -10.20 10.24
CA SER A 30 -27.00 -9.00 9.44
C SER A 30 -26.16 -7.82 9.91
N LEU A 31 -25.43 -7.18 8.98
CA LEU A 31 -24.69 -5.94 9.24
C LEU A 31 -25.57 -4.75 9.66
N GLN A 32 -26.90 -4.91 9.60
CA GLN A 32 -27.85 -3.90 10.06
C GLN A 32 -28.17 -3.99 11.55
N ASP A 33 -27.78 -5.08 12.21
CA ASP A 33 -27.98 -5.29 13.65
C ASP A 33 -26.81 -4.71 14.45
N PHE A 34 -26.89 -3.41 14.72
CA PHE A 34 -25.84 -2.67 15.41
C PHE A 34 -25.66 -3.13 16.87
N GLU A 35 -26.73 -3.58 17.51
CA GLU A 35 -26.67 -4.05 18.89
C GLU A 35 -25.85 -5.34 19.00
N ARG A 36 -26.14 -6.30 18.12
CA ARG A 36 -25.36 -7.54 18.04
C ARG A 36 -23.91 -7.26 17.67
N LEU A 37 -23.65 -6.44 16.65
CA LEU A 37 -22.30 -6.04 16.24
C LEU A 37 -21.48 -5.45 17.39
N HIS A 38 -22.10 -4.58 18.20
CA HIS A 38 -21.43 -3.98 19.35
C HIS A 38 -21.15 -5.00 20.45
N LYS A 39 -22.17 -5.75 20.86
CA LYS A 39 -22.11 -6.68 22.01
C LYS A 39 -21.24 -7.90 21.73
N GLU A 40 -21.35 -8.47 20.53
CA GLU A 40 -20.65 -9.70 20.18
C GLU A 40 -19.27 -9.44 19.58
N PHE A 41 -18.99 -8.26 19.03
CA PHE A 41 -17.71 -7.96 18.36
C PHE A 41 -17.01 -6.69 18.88
N ALA A 42 -17.58 -5.51 18.67
CA ALA A 42 -16.83 -4.25 18.80
C ALA A 42 -16.33 -3.97 20.23
N ILE A 43 -17.16 -4.23 21.24
CA ILE A 43 -16.82 -3.98 22.65
C ILE A 43 -15.68 -4.88 23.16
N ASN A 44 -15.45 -6.02 22.52
CA ASN A 44 -14.36 -6.94 22.88
C ASN A 44 -12.98 -6.40 22.49
N TRP A 45 -12.92 -5.43 21.58
CA TRP A 45 -11.70 -4.70 21.21
C TRP A 45 -11.50 -3.42 22.04
N LEU A 46 -12.24 -3.24 23.14
CA LEU A 46 -12.07 -2.10 24.04
C LEU A 46 -10.65 -2.07 24.61
N LEU A 47 -10.01 -0.90 24.51
CA LEU A 47 -8.64 -0.69 24.95
C LEU A 47 -8.60 -0.19 26.40
N GLU A 48 -7.79 -0.84 27.23
CA GLU A 48 -7.50 -0.50 28.63
C GLU A 48 -5.98 -0.28 28.78
N ASP A 49 -5.54 0.34 29.87
CA ASP A 49 -4.11 0.66 30.06
C ASP A 49 -3.26 -0.56 30.42
N LYS A 50 -3.91 -1.60 30.95
CA LYS A 50 -3.24 -2.86 31.20
C LYS A 50 -3.07 -3.56 29.87
N ALA A 51 -1.83 -3.62 29.40
CA ALA A 51 -1.39 -4.39 28.25
C ALA A 51 -2.06 -5.76 28.19
N ASP A 52 -3.05 -5.92 27.31
CA ASP A 52 -3.57 -7.22 26.95
C ASP A 52 -2.77 -7.71 25.74
N LYS A 53 -2.13 -8.87 25.89
CA LYS A 53 -1.33 -9.48 24.81
C LYS A 53 -2.13 -9.71 23.53
N MET A 54 -3.45 -9.83 23.63
CA MET A 54 -4.34 -10.11 22.51
C MET A 54 -4.88 -8.85 21.83
N ILE A 55 -5.02 -7.74 22.56
CA ILE A 55 -5.58 -6.47 22.06
C ILE A 55 -4.45 -5.49 21.70
N GLY A 56 -3.41 -5.42 22.51
CA GLY A 56 -2.29 -4.49 22.39
C GLY A 56 -2.35 -3.35 23.41
N ASP A 57 -1.39 -2.43 23.27
CA ASP A 57 -1.20 -1.29 24.15
C ASP A 57 -1.72 0.01 23.52
N PRO A 58 -2.16 0.99 24.34
CA PRO A 58 -2.44 2.33 23.83
C PRO A 58 -1.18 3.02 23.33
N LEU A 59 -1.19 3.37 22.04
CA LEU A 59 -0.11 4.14 21.39
C LEU A 59 -0.19 5.65 21.68
N PHE A 60 -1.37 6.14 22.07
CA PHE A 60 -1.64 7.57 22.24
C PHE A 60 -2.19 7.87 23.63
N VAL A 61 -1.69 8.95 24.23
CA VAL A 61 -2.28 9.56 25.43
C VAL A 61 -3.37 10.54 25.05
N ARG A 62 -4.40 10.67 25.89
CA ARG A 62 -5.51 11.62 25.66
C ARG A 62 -5.31 12.92 26.43
N GLU A 63 -6.26 13.83 26.30
CA GLU A 63 -6.25 15.15 26.93
C GLU A 63 -5.85 15.07 28.41
N TYR A 64 -4.98 15.98 28.84
CA TYR A 64 -4.46 16.06 30.22
C TYR A 64 -3.73 14.79 30.69
N GLY A 65 -3.13 14.03 29.76
CA GLY A 65 -2.43 12.78 30.10
C GLY A 65 -3.39 11.67 30.55
N ARG A 66 -4.69 11.80 30.28
CA ARG A 66 -5.67 10.76 30.58
C ARG A 66 -5.34 9.49 29.81
N THR A 67 -5.49 8.39 30.52
CA THR A 67 -5.17 7.05 30.04
C THR A 67 -6.37 6.43 29.30
N ALA A 68 -6.18 5.30 28.63
CA ALA A 68 -7.25 4.61 27.91
C ALA A 68 -8.35 4.11 28.86
N SER A 69 -7.97 3.63 30.06
CA SER A 69 -8.94 3.10 31.04
C SER A 69 -9.92 4.16 31.54
N TYR A 70 -9.53 5.44 31.56
CA TYR A 70 -10.44 6.54 31.93
C TYR A 70 -11.68 6.58 31.03
N TYR A 71 -11.53 6.22 29.75
CA TYR A 71 -12.62 6.18 28.77
C TYR A 71 -13.17 4.77 28.55
N ALA A 72 -12.58 3.75 29.18
CA ALA A 72 -13.01 2.37 29.05
C ALA A 72 -14.22 2.11 29.93
N ASN A 73 -15.39 1.95 29.31
CA ASN A 73 -16.61 1.59 29.99
C ASN A 73 -17.25 0.36 29.33
N ARG A 74 -17.06 -0.82 29.95
CA ARG A 74 -17.59 -2.10 29.45
C ARG A 74 -19.13 -2.19 29.51
N THR A 75 -19.76 -1.39 30.36
CA THR A 75 -21.23 -1.33 30.44
C THR A 75 -21.82 -0.26 29.51
N PHE A 76 -21.00 0.41 28.69
CA PHE A 76 -21.49 1.39 27.73
C PHE A 76 -22.41 0.74 26.70
N ALA A 77 -23.65 1.24 26.65
CA ALA A 77 -24.63 0.90 25.64
C ALA A 77 -24.94 2.16 24.82
N PRO A 78 -24.62 2.19 23.52
CA PRO A 78 -25.03 3.28 22.64
C PRO A 78 -26.56 3.23 22.39
N ILE A 79 -27.06 4.28 21.77
CA ILE A 79 -28.47 4.37 21.39
C ILE A 79 -28.70 3.54 20.13
N TRP A 80 -29.57 2.52 20.21
CA TRP A 80 -29.86 1.59 19.11
C TRP A 80 -30.98 2.05 18.17
N ARG A 81 -31.68 3.13 18.51
CA ARG A 81 -32.79 3.65 17.71
C ARG A 81 -32.26 4.09 16.35
N LYS A 82 -32.84 3.53 15.29
CA LYS A 82 -32.31 3.65 13.93
C LYS A 82 -33.28 4.33 12.99
N THR A 83 -34.56 3.97 13.07
CA THR A 83 -35.55 4.44 12.11
C THR A 83 -36.17 5.76 12.58
N PRO A 84 -36.71 6.58 11.66
CA PRO A 84 -37.45 7.77 12.03
C PRO A 84 -38.61 7.47 13.00
N GLN A 85 -39.24 6.30 12.87
CA GLN A 85 -40.35 5.85 13.71
C GLN A 85 -39.90 5.54 15.15
N ASP A 86 -38.65 5.08 15.34
CA ASP A 86 -38.10 4.80 16.67
C ASP A 86 -37.59 6.06 17.38
N ILE A 87 -37.09 7.03 16.61
CA ILE A 87 -36.43 8.24 17.12
C ILE A 87 -37.45 9.35 17.38
N ILE A 88 -38.34 9.60 16.41
CA ILE A 88 -39.30 10.70 16.46
C ILE A 88 -40.56 10.23 17.19
N PRO A 89 -41.10 11.00 18.15
CA PRO A 89 -42.35 10.67 18.81
C PRO A 89 -43.52 10.49 17.81
N PRO A 90 -44.46 9.56 18.06
CA PRO A 90 -45.53 9.22 17.13
C PRO A 90 -46.47 10.39 16.80
N ASN A 91 -46.52 11.42 17.64
CA ASN A 91 -47.32 12.63 17.42
C ASN A 91 -46.79 13.52 16.27
N ARG A 92 -45.58 13.26 15.76
CA ARG A 92 -44.91 14.07 14.74
C ARG A 92 -44.80 13.35 13.38
N THR A 93 -45.94 12.86 12.91
CA THR A 93 -46.03 12.08 11.64
C THR A 93 -45.50 12.83 10.41
N LYS A 94 -45.66 14.16 10.36
CA LYS A 94 -45.14 15.00 9.27
C LYS A 94 -43.62 14.97 9.17
N ASP A 95 -42.93 14.96 10.30
CA ASP A 95 -41.46 14.92 10.32
C ASP A 95 -40.97 13.53 9.91
N ILE A 96 -41.64 12.46 10.35
CA ILE A 96 -41.36 11.09 9.88
C ILE A 96 -41.48 11.00 8.36
N GLN A 97 -42.59 11.49 7.78
CA GLN A 97 -42.77 11.51 6.32
C GLN A 97 -41.74 12.39 5.60
N THR A 98 -41.34 13.50 6.22
CA THR A 98 -40.28 14.36 5.70
C THR A 98 -38.93 13.63 5.67
N ALA A 99 -38.60 12.87 6.71
CA ALA A 99 -37.38 12.06 6.77
C ALA A 99 -37.33 11.04 5.63
N GLU A 100 -38.44 10.31 5.43
CA GLU A 100 -38.57 9.29 4.38
C GLU A 100 -38.47 9.90 2.97
N SER A 101 -39.21 10.98 2.73
CA SER A 101 -39.22 11.65 1.41
C SER A 101 -37.89 12.34 1.07
N LEU A 102 -37.20 12.91 2.07
CA LEU A 102 -35.94 13.62 1.85
C LEU A 102 -34.77 12.67 1.58
N CYS A 103 -34.72 11.55 2.30
CA CYS A 103 -33.53 10.70 2.38
C CYS A 103 -33.62 9.39 1.59
N SER A 104 -34.80 9.03 1.06
CA SER A 104 -35.03 7.78 0.31
C SER A 104 -34.51 6.55 1.06
N ASP A 105 -33.49 5.83 0.60
CA ASP A 105 -32.94 4.65 1.28
C ASP A 105 -31.71 4.93 2.16
N CYS A 106 -31.26 6.18 2.26
CA CYS A 106 -30.07 6.55 3.03
C CYS A 106 -30.38 6.60 4.53
N TYR A 107 -29.99 5.55 5.26
CA TYR A 107 -30.14 5.46 6.72
C TYR A 107 -29.47 6.64 7.45
N GLN A 108 -28.25 7.01 7.06
CA GLN A 108 -27.49 8.08 7.72
C GLN A 108 -28.23 9.42 7.62
N CYS A 109 -28.80 9.73 6.44
CA CYS A 109 -29.62 10.91 6.24
C CYS A 109 -30.90 10.87 7.09
N LYS A 110 -31.60 9.72 7.11
CA LYS A 110 -32.81 9.56 7.94
C LYS A 110 -32.50 9.75 9.43
N TYR A 111 -31.40 9.17 9.90
CA TYR A 111 -30.94 9.28 11.27
C TYR A 111 -30.63 10.73 11.63
N ASP A 112 -29.79 11.41 10.84
CA ASP A 112 -29.39 12.80 11.09
C ASP A 112 -30.60 13.74 11.10
N TYR A 113 -31.54 13.58 10.16
CA TYR A 113 -32.80 14.32 10.19
C TYR A 113 -33.62 14.00 11.45
N SER A 114 -33.71 12.73 11.84
CA SER A 114 -34.57 12.33 12.96
C SER A 114 -34.06 12.83 14.32
N VAL A 115 -32.74 12.97 14.48
CA VAL A 115 -32.14 13.48 15.72
C VAL A 115 -32.03 15.01 15.76
N SER A 116 -31.83 15.66 14.60
CA SER A 116 -31.63 17.12 14.52
C SER A 116 -32.88 17.90 14.15
N LEU A 117 -33.81 17.26 13.43
CA LEU A 117 -34.95 17.86 12.73
C LEU A 117 -34.56 18.94 11.70
N ASP A 118 -33.28 18.99 11.33
CA ASP A 118 -32.74 19.93 10.35
C ASP A 118 -32.64 19.29 8.96
N LYS A 119 -33.35 19.90 8.00
CA LYS A 119 -33.36 19.48 6.60
C LYS A 119 -32.02 19.74 5.92
N GLU A 120 -31.32 20.80 6.30
CA GLU A 120 -30.04 21.17 5.69
C GLU A 120 -28.93 20.18 6.10
N MET A 121 -28.85 19.86 7.40
CA MET A 121 -27.99 18.81 7.91
C MET A 121 -28.23 17.48 7.19
N ALA A 122 -29.49 17.05 7.07
CA ALA A 122 -29.85 15.81 6.40
C ALA A 122 -29.45 15.78 4.90
N ARG A 123 -29.70 16.88 4.16
CA ARG A 123 -29.25 17.01 2.75
C ARG A 123 -27.74 16.93 2.63
N THR A 124 -27.03 17.56 3.56
CA THR A 124 -25.57 17.53 3.60
C THR A 124 -25.08 16.09 3.76
N THR A 125 -25.63 15.35 4.71
CA THR A 125 -25.33 13.93 4.90
C THR A 125 -25.63 13.09 3.67
N LEU A 126 -26.76 13.32 2.99
CA LEU A 126 -27.10 12.63 1.74
C LEU A 126 -26.07 12.88 0.62
N ASN A 127 -25.64 14.13 0.47
CA ASN A 127 -24.63 14.52 -0.52
C ASN A 127 -23.26 13.88 -0.21
N PHE A 128 -22.84 13.87 1.06
CA PHE A 128 -21.61 13.22 1.49
C PHE A 128 -21.67 11.70 1.30
N TYR A 129 -22.79 11.06 1.67
CA TYR A 129 -22.98 9.62 1.49
C TYR A 129 -22.95 9.21 0.02
N SER A 130 -23.57 10.01 -0.86
CA SER A 130 -23.53 9.79 -2.31
C SER A 130 -22.11 9.90 -2.86
N SER A 131 -21.35 10.90 -2.39
CA SER A 131 -19.95 11.11 -2.78
C SER A 131 -19.07 9.96 -2.30
N TYR A 132 -19.21 9.55 -1.04
CA TYR A 132 -18.55 8.38 -0.47
C TYR A 132 -18.85 7.11 -1.26
N SER A 133 -20.12 6.86 -1.58
CA SER A 133 -20.56 5.68 -2.34
C SER A 133 -19.94 5.64 -3.73
N LYS A 134 -19.84 6.80 -4.40
CA LYS A 134 -19.14 6.93 -5.68
C LYS A 134 -17.65 6.60 -5.55
N ILE A 135 -16.96 7.16 -4.55
CA ILE A 135 -15.54 6.88 -4.28
C ILE A 135 -15.33 5.39 -3.97
N LYS A 136 -16.21 4.78 -3.17
CA LYS A 136 -16.17 3.34 -2.86
C LYS A 136 -16.29 2.49 -4.11
N LEU A 137 -17.19 2.83 -5.04
CA LEU A 137 -17.36 2.11 -6.30
C LEU A 137 -16.14 2.26 -7.21
N LEU A 138 -15.57 3.46 -7.32
CA LEU A 138 -14.36 3.71 -8.09
C LEU A 138 -13.16 2.91 -7.55
N ASN A 139 -13.04 2.84 -6.22
CA ASN A 139 -11.96 2.14 -5.53
C ASN A 139 -12.27 0.67 -5.21
N LYS A 140 -13.37 0.11 -5.71
CA LYS A 140 -13.74 -1.31 -5.48
C LYS A 140 -12.73 -2.28 -6.09
N ARG A 141 -12.04 -1.84 -7.15
CA ARG A 141 -11.04 -2.67 -7.83
C ARG A 141 -9.76 -2.71 -6.99
N ARG A 142 -9.26 -3.92 -6.76
CA ARG A 142 -7.96 -4.12 -6.13
C ARG A 142 -6.87 -3.43 -6.95
N VAL A 143 -6.16 -2.50 -6.34
CA VAL A 143 -4.93 -1.96 -6.92
C VAL A 143 -3.80 -2.92 -6.60
N LEU A 144 -3.21 -3.52 -7.63
CA LEU A 144 -2.03 -4.37 -7.47
C LEU A 144 -0.80 -3.47 -7.36
N SER A 145 -0.04 -3.61 -6.28
CA SER A 145 1.27 -2.97 -6.17
C SER A 145 2.33 -3.86 -6.80
N CYS A 146 3.26 -3.28 -7.55
CA CYS A 146 4.46 -3.96 -8.04
C CYS A 146 5.49 -4.26 -6.94
N GLY A 147 5.26 -3.77 -5.73
CA GLY A 147 6.21 -3.83 -4.61
C GLY A 147 7.09 -2.60 -4.55
N VAL A 148 7.61 -2.31 -3.36
CA VAL A 148 8.46 -1.14 -3.10
C VAL A 148 9.81 -1.37 -3.77
N LEU A 149 10.24 -0.45 -4.63
CA LEU A 149 11.64 -0.36 -5.05
C LEU A 149 12.42 0.46 -4.05
N GLU A 150 13.54 -0.09 -3.58
CA GLU A 150 14.44 0.63 -2.69
C GLU A 150 15.06 1.84 -3.42
N THR A 151 15.39 2.86 -2.64
CA THR A 151 16.12 4.02 -3.18
C THR A 151 17.61 3.67 -3.16
N PRO A 152 18.32 3.80 -4.31
CA PRO A 152 19.76 3.51 -4.35
C PRO A 152 20.52 4.33 -3.31
N ARG A 153 21.51 3.72 -2.67
CA ARG A 153 22.43 4.43 -1.77
C ARG A 153 23.20 5.48 -2.58
N TYR A 154 23.24 6.73 -2.09
CA TYR A 154 23.79 7.88 -2.82
C TYR A 154 23.04 8.24 -4.12
N GLY A 155 21.77 7.84 -4.21
CA GLY A 155 20.88 8.24 -5.29
C GLY A 155 19.50 8.65 -4.81
N ARG A 156 18.63 8.90 -5.78
CA ARG A 156 17.22 9.27 -5.61
C ARG A 156 16.38 8.57 -6.67
N LYS A 157 15.08 8.52 -6.45
CA LYS A 157 14.08 8.06 -7.42
C LYS A 157 13.01 9.12 -7.63
N SER A 158 12.42 9.14 -8.82
CA SER A 158 11.49 10.20 -9.24
C SER A 158 10.19 10.28 -8.44
N ASN A 159 9.68 9.15 -7.93
CA ASN A 159 8.44 9.08 -7.15
C ASN A 159 8.36 7.76 -6.36
N PHE A 160 7.30 7.60 -5.57
CA PHE A 160 6.99 6.41 -4.77
C PHE A 160 5.69 5.74 -5.22
N PHE A 161 5.29 5.94 -6.48
CA PHE A 161 4.11 5.28 -7.03
C PHE A 161 4.49 3.88 -7.49
N PHE A 162 3.93 2.86 -6.84
CA PHE A 162 4.20 1.45 -7.13
C PHE A 162 2.99 0.73 -7.77
N THR A 163 2.06 1.49 -8.34
CA THR A 163 0.84 0.98 -8.98
C THR A 163 1.02 0.78 -10.48
N PRO A 164 0.12 0.06 -11.18
CA PRO A 164 0.26 -0.18 -12.61
C PRO A 164 0.45 1.11 -13.40
N ASP A 165 1.23 1.02 -14.48
CA ASP A 165 1.61 2.14 -15.37
C ASP A 165 2.51 3.21 -14.74
N SER A 166 2.83 3.07 -13.45
CA SER A 166 3.86 3.91 -12.82
C SER A 166 5.23 3.66 -13.45
N LYS A 167 5.98 4.77 -13.58
CA LYS A 167 7.33 4.82 -14.11
C LYS A 167 8.21 5.48 -13.07
N ILE A 168 9.22 4.73 -12.62
CA ILE A 168 10.22 5.19 -11.66
C ILE A 168 11.54 5.33 -12.40
N THR A 169 12.13 6.52 -12.32
CA THR A 169 13.46 6.80 -12.85
C THR A 169 14.41 7.01 -11.68
N PHE A 170 15.59 6.41 -11.76
CA PHE A 170 16.66 6.55 -10.78
C PHE A 170 17.70 7.55 -11.25
N GLU A 171 18.29 8.24 -10.29
CA GLU A 171 19.34 9.23 -10.50
C GLU A 171 20.33 9.16 -9.35
N CYS A 172 21.63 9.18 -9.67
CA CYS A 172 22.69 9.21 -8.68
C CYS A 172 23.06 10.65 -8.32
N ASN A 173 23.54 10.87 -7.10
CA ASN A 173 24.08 12.16 -6.69
C ASN A 173 25.38 12.47 -7.47
N GLN A 174 25.80 13.72 -7.45
CA GLN A 174 27.03 14.16 -8.11
C GLN A 174 28.26 13.36 -7.62
N GLY A 175 29.13 12.94 -8.55
CA GLY A 175 30.30 12.10 -8.27
C GLY A 175 30.01 10.60 -8.22
N PHE A 176 28.77 10.20 -8.52
CA PHE A 176 28.34 8.80 -8.60
C PHE A 176 27.77 8.48 -9.99
N THR A 177 28.12 7.30 -10.50
CA THR A 177 27.62 6.75 -11.76
C THR A 177 26.57 5.68 -11.49
N LEU A 178 25.47 5.72 -12.26
CA LEU A 178 24.40 4.74 -12.18
C LEU A 178 24.80 3.45 -12.91
N VAL A 179 24.70 2.33 -12.20
CA VAL A 179 24.86 0.98 -12.73
C VAL A 179 23.52 0.25 -12.65
N GLY A 180 23.14 -0.48 -13.70
CA GLY A 180 21.86 -1.18 -13.79
C GLY A 180 20.77 -0.36 -14.51
N ASP A 181 19.51 -0.72 -14.30
CA ASP A 181 18.41 -0.09 -15.03
C ASP A 181 18.12 1.33 -14.53
N LYS A 182 18.21 2.32 -15.41
CA LYS A 182 17.85 3.71 -15.08
C LYS A 182 16.34 3.89 -14.82
N ARG A 183 15.50 3.02 -15.39
CA ARG A 183 14.04 3.15 -15.33
C ARG A 183 13.38 1.80 -15.06
N ARG A 184 12.39 1.79 -14.17
CA ARG A 184 11.50 0.65 -13.92
C ARG A 184 10.06 1.03 -14.19
N ILE A 185 9.30 0.11 -14.78
CA ILE A 185 7.90 0.29 -15.14
C ILE A 185 7.08 -0.80 -14.43
N CYS A 186 5.99 -0.40 -13.80
CA CYS A 186 5.08 -1.33 -13.15
C CYS A 186 4.07 -1.89 -14.15
N SER A 187 4.05 -3.21 -14.31
CA SER A 187 3.11 -3.91 -15.19
C SER A 187 1.69 -3.89 -14.63
N ALA A 188 0.69 -3.98 -15.52
CA ALA A 188 -0.71 -4.24 -15.17
C ALA A 188 -0.91 -5.49 -14.30
N LYS A 189 0.03 -6.45 -14.35
CA LYS A 189 0.01 -7.67 -13.52
C LYS A 189 0.54 -7.47 -12.09
N GLY A 190 0.92 -6.25 -11.69
CA GLY A 190 1.48 -5.98 -10.36
C GLY A 190 2.87 -6.55 -10.15
N ARG A 191 3.72 -6.52 -11.19
CA ARG A 191 5.15 -6.85 -11.12
C ARG A 191 5.96 -5.81 -11.87
N TRP A 192 7.15 -5.50 -11.39
CA TRP A 192 8.10 -4.70 -12.16
C TRP A 192 8.47 -5.44 -13.44
N LEU A 193 8.50 -4.72 -14.56
CA LEU A 193 9.05 -5.28 -15.78
C LEU A 193 10.50 -5.72 -15.54
N GLU A 194 10.86 -6.85 -16.12
CA GLU A 194 12.24 -7.33 -16.13
C GLU A 194 13.11 -6.24 -16.73
N GLY A 195 14.21 -6.01 -16.04
CA GLY A 195 15.14 -4.97 -16.40
C GLY A 195 16.29 -5.58 -17.20
N GLU A 196 16.82 -4.83 -18.13
CA GLU A 196 17.86 -5.31 -19.06
C GLU A 196 19.21 -5.41 -18.36
N TYR A 197 19.49 -4.48 -17.44
CA TYR A 197 20.80 -4.35 -16.78
C TYR A 197 20.78 -4.72 -15.30
N GLY A 198 19.63 -5.11 -14.73
CA GLY A 198 19.50 -5.60 -13.36
C GLY A 198 19.21 -4.51 -12.32
N TYR A 199 19.54 -4.77 -11.05
CA TYR A 199 19.26 -3.85 -9.96
C TYR A 199 20.06 -2.55 -10.09
N THR A 200 19.46 -1.44 -9.67
CA THR A 200 20.03 -0.11 -9.82
C THR A 200 20.86 0.28 -8.61
N GLU A 201 22.13 0.57 -8.82
CA GLU A 201 23.06 1.01 -7.78
C GLU A 201 23.85 2.24 -8.25
N CYS A 202 24.31 3.04 -7.29
CA CYS A 202 25.14 4.21 -7.55
C CYS A 202 26.54 3.94 -7.02
N LEU A 203 27.51 3.77 -7.93
CA LEU A 203 28.92 3.60 -7.59
C LEU A 203 29.64 4.94 -7.68
N ARG A 204 30.71 5.12 -6.89
CA ARG A 204 31.58 6.29 -7.07
C ARG A 204 32.21 6.25 -8.46
N GLU A 205 32.36 7.40 -9.10
CA GLU A 205 32.95 7.50 -10.44
C GLU A 205 34.35 6.86 -10.54
N GLU A 206 35.16 6.95 -9.49
CA GLU A 206 36.48 6.32 -9.41
C GLU A 206 36.38 4.78 -9.46
N GLU A 207 35.48 4.20 -8.66
CA GLU A 207 35.25 2.75 -8.61
C GLU A 207 34.71 2.24 -9.94
N TYR A 208 33.75 2.97 -10.52
CA TYR A 208 33.19 2.65 -11.83
C TYR A 208 34.26 2.66 -12.93
N SER A 209 35.12 3.69 -12.94
CA SER A 209 36.19 3.82 -13.93
C SER A 209 37.22 2.70 -13.82
N LEU A 210 37.58 2.28 -12.59
CA LEU A 210 38.47 1.15 -12.36
C LEU A 210 37.86 -0.17 -12.83
N GLN A 211 36.57 -0.41 -12.56
CA GLN A 211 35.86 -1.59 -13.04
C GLN A 211 35.80 -1.63 -14.58
N ALA A 212 35.46 -0.51 -15.22
CA ALA A 212 35.40 -0.39 -16.67
C ALA A 212 36.78 -0.61 -17.32
N ALA A 213 37.84 -0.07 -16.71
CA ALA A 213 39.21 -0.30 -17.17
C ALA A 213 39.60 -1.78 -17.04
N GLY A 214 39.27 -2.44 -15.92
CA GLY A 214 39.52 -3.87 -15.73
C GLY A 214 38.86 -4.74 -16.80
N ILE A 215 37.59 -4.48 -17.12
CA ILE A 215 36.85 -5.22 -18.16
C ILE A 215 37.48 -4.98 -19.54
N THR A 216 37.78 -3.73 -19.89
CA THR A 216 38.38 -3.40 -21.19
C THR A 216 39.77 -4.02 -21.37
N TRP A 217 40.64 -3.95 -20.36
CA TRP A 217 41.95 -4.60 -20.38
C TRP A 217 41.84 -6.13 -20.43
N GLY A 218 40.85 -6.72 -19.76
CA GLY A 218 40.57 -8.16 -19.83
C GLY A 218 40.21 -8.62 -21.25
N ILE A 219 39.36 -7.86 -21.96
CA ILE A 219 38.99 -8.17 -23.35
C ILE A 219 40.18 -8.00 -24.29
N ILE A 220 40.97 -6.93 -24.13
CA ILE A 220 42.17 -6.70 -24.93
C ILE A 220 43.17 -7.84 -24.73
N GLY A 221 43.43 -8.23 -23.48
CA GLY A 221 44.30 -9.34 -23.13
C GLY A 221 43.81 -10.69 -23.66
N GLY A 222 42.50 -10.96 -23.56
CA GLY A 222 41.91 -12.24 -23.94
C GLY A 222 41.71 -12.44 -25.44
N CYS A 223 41.40 -11.38 -26.19
CA CYS A 223 41.09 -11.48 -27.61
C CYS A 223 42.20 -10.92 -28.50
N ILE A 224 42.71 -9.73 -28.20
CA ILE A 224 43.58 -8.98 -29.12
C ILE A 224 45.01 -9.51 -29.06
N VAL A 225 45.55 -9.76 -27.86
CA VAL A 225 46.92 -10.30 -27.69
C VAL A 225 47.12 -11.64 -28.41
N PRO A 226 46.24 -12.66 -28.27
CA PRO A 226 46.42 -13.91 -29.01
C PRO A 226 46.29 -13.74 -30.53
N ILE A 227 45.41 -12.85 -31.01
CA ILE A 227 45.32 -12.54 -32.45
C ILE A 227 46.63 -11.94 -32.96
N ILE A 228 47.21 -10.99 -32.24
CA ILE A 228 48.50 -10.38 -32.60
C ILE A 228 49.61 -11.44 -32.61
N LEU A 229 49.67 -12.32 -31.61
CA LEU A 229 50.65 -13.41 -31.56
C LEU A 229 50.51 -14.36 -32.76
N VAL A 230 49.28 -14.71 -33.16
CA VAL A 230 49.02 -15.53 -34.34
C VAL A 230 49.48 -14.81 -35.62
N ILE A 231 49.18 -13.52 -35.79
CA ILE A 231 49.63 -12.73 -36.95
C ILE A 231 51.16 -12.68 -37.03
N VAL A 232 51.83 -12.44 -35.90
CA VAL A 232 53.31 -12.43 -35.83
C VAL A 232 53.87 -13.81 -36.18
N CYS A 233 53.28 -14.90 -35.67
CA CYS A 233 53.69 -16.26 -36.03
C CYS A 233 53.50 -16.56 -37.53
N ILE A 234 52.41 -16.10 -38.15
CA ILE A 234 52.16 -16.27 -39.58
C ILE A 234 53.19 -15.46 -40.40
N ALA A 235 53.42 -14.19 -40.05
CA ALA A 235 54.41 -13.36 -40.71
C ALA A 235 55.82 -13.97 -40.63
N PHE A 236 56.21 -14.48 -39.45
CA PHE A 236 57.50 -15.16 -39.28
C PHE A 236 57.61 -16.43 -40.13
N ARG A 237 56.53 -17.23 -40.25
CA ARG A 237 56.49 -18.40 -41.14
C ARG A 237 56.59 -18.01 -42.62
N LEU A 238 55.98 -16.90 -43.04
CA LEU A 238 56.07 -16.42 -44.42
C LEU A 238 57.47 -15.91 -44.78
N VAL A 239 58.11 -15.14 -43.88
CA VAL A 239 59.50 -14.68 -44.07
C VAL A 239 60.46 -15.87 -44.16
N LYS A 240 60.33 -16.85 -43.26
CA LYS A 240 61.16 -18.06 -43.28
C LYS A 240 60.95 -18.90 -44.54
N ARG A 241 59.72 -18.96 -45.08
CA ARG A 241 59.45 -19.61 -46.37
C ARG A 241 60.11 -18.88 -47.54
N LYS A 242 60.07 -17.54 -47.56
CA LYS A 242 60.70 -16.73 -48.61
C LYS A 242 62.23 -16.87 -48.61
N GLN A 243 62.86 -16.81 -47.43
CA GLN A 243 64.31 -17.05 -47.27
C GLN A 243 64.75 -18.46 -47.70
N LYS A 244 63.86 -19.45 -47.66
CA LYS A 244 64.13 -20.82 -48.12
C LYS A 244 63.91 -21.00 -49.63
N PHE A 245 63.25 -20.05 -50.29
CA PHE A 245 63.01 -20.06 -51.73
C PHE A 245 64.08 -19.25 -52.50
N ASP A 246 64.68 -18.24 -51.86
CA ASP A 246 65.79 -17.44 -52.40
C ASP A 246 67.19 -18.08 -52.20
N ARG A 247 67.26 -19.36 -51.80
CA ARG A 247 68.50 -20.13 -51.56
C ARG A 247 68.48 -21.42 -52.36
#